data_AF-A0A4Q5UF58-F1
#
_entry.id   AF-A0A4Q5UF58-F1
#
_cell.length_a   1.000
_cell.length_b   1.000
_cell.length_c   1.000
_cell.angle_alpha   90.00
_cell.angle_beta   90.00
_cell.angle_gamma   90.00
#
_symmetry.space_group_name_H-M   'P 1'
#
loop_
_entity.id
_entity.type
_entity.pdbx_description
1 polymer ?
#
loop_
_entity_poly.entity_id
_entity_poly.type
_entity_poly.pdbx_seq_one_letter_code
_entity_poly.pdbx_strand_id
1 'polypeptide(L)'
;MKKKLVFLSILAIALVTAFAFRPVQPTITGKVSPADAADMVWAINSTDSAKTTISSGSFSFTVKPGKYRIVVDAKEPRRDVILDNIEVGNQPVDLGEIVIQ
;
A
#
# COMPACT_ATOMS: atom_id res chain seq x y z
N MET A 1 44.87 21.51 -5.05
CA MET A 1 43.49 21.73 -5.54
C MET A 1 42.92 20.51 -6.28
N LYS A 2 43.64 19.92 -7.25
CA LYS A 2 43.17 18.74 -8.03
C LYS A 2 42.70 17.54 -7.18
N LYS A 3 43.43 17.18 -6.11
CA LYS A 3 43.08 16.06 -5.20
C LYS A 3 41.77 16.29 -4.43
N LYS A 4 41.47 17.55 -4.05
CA LYS A 4 40.22 17.90 -3.35
C LYS A 4 39.02 17.85 -4.30
N LEU A 5 39.23 18.20 -5.57
CA LEU A 5 38.19 18.18 -6.61
C LEU A 5 37.83 16.74 -7.02
N VAL A 6 38.82 15.85 -7.08
CA VAL A 6 38.61 14.39 -7.25
C VAL A 6 37.89 13.77 -6.05
N PHE A 7 38.22 14.18 -4.83
CA PHE A 7 37.51 13.70 -3.63
C PHE A 7 36.05 14.14 -3.61
N LEU A 8 35.77 15.39 -4.00
CA LEU A 8 34.42 15.93 -4.07
C LEU A 8 33.57 15.21 -5.13
N SER A 9 34.17 14.87 -6.29
CA SER A 9 33.47 14.14 -7.35
C SER A 9 33.14 12.70 -6.95
N ILE A 10 34.05 12.00 -6.26
CA ILE A 10 33.80 10.65 -5.73
C ILE A 10 32.69 10.69 -4.68
N LEU A 11 32.70 11.69 -3.80
CA LEU A 11 31.67 11.85 -2.77
C LEU A 11 30.29 12.16 -3.39
N ALA A 12 30.24 12.99 -4.43
CA ALA A 12 29.00 13.28 -5.16
C ALA A 12 28.42 12.03 -5.84
N ILE A 13 29.27 11.22 -6.47
CA ILE A 13 28.84 9.95 -7.11
C ILE A 13 28.36 8.94 -6.06
N ALA A 14 29.04 8.85 -4.91
CA ALA A 14 28.63 7.98 -3.81
C ALA A 14 27.26 8.36 -3.23
N LEU A 15 26.97 9.66 -3.11
CA LEU A 15 25.66 10.13 -2.64
C LEU A 15 24.54 9.83 -3.63
N VAL A 16 24.76 10.00 -4.94
CA VAL A 16 23.73 9.70 -5.95
C VAL A 16 23.42 8.20 -6.02
N THR A 17 24.44 7.35 -5.91
CA THR A 17 24.27 5.88 -5.97
C THR A 17 23.57 5.30 -4.73
N ALA A 18 23.74 5.91 -3.56
CA ALA A 18 23.08 5.46 -2.33
C ALA A 18 21.54 5.65 -2.35
N PHE A 19 21.02 6.61 -3.12
CA PHE A 19 19.57 6.86 -3.23
C PHE A 19 18.90 6.17 -4.43
N ALA A 20 19.66 5.45 -5.26
CA ALA A 20 19.15 4.82 -6.47
C ALA A 20 18.26 3.59 -6.19
N PHE A 21 18.41 2.94 -5.05
CA PHE A 21 17.65 1.74 -4.68
C PHE A 21 16.51 2.06 -3.71
N ARG A 22 15.35 2.42 -4.25
CA ARG A 22 14.09 2.43 -3.49
C ARG A 22 13.36 1.12 -3.74
N PRO A 23 12.98 0.35 -2.70
CA PRO A 23 12.17 -0.84 -2.89
C PRO A 23 10.81 -0.43 -3.47
N VAL A 24 10.42 -1.05 -4.59
CA VAL A 24 9.07 -0.92 -5.12
C VAL A 24 8.14 -1.60 -4.11
N GLN A 25 7.24 -0.81 -3.53
CA GLN A 25 6.26 -1.33 -2.60
C GLN A 25 5.09 -1.94 -3.38
N PRO A 26 4.66 -3.17 -3.04
CA PRO A 26 3.51 -3.81 -3.65
C PRO A 26 2.21 -3.02 -3.37
N THR A 27 1.23 -3.22 -4.25
CA THR A 27 -0.08 -2.56 -4.15
C THR A 27 -1.17 -3.59 -3.87
N ILE A 28 -2.05 -3.32 -2.91
CA ILE A 28 -3.31 -4.05 -2.72
C ILE A 28 -4.42 -3.26 -3.41
N THR A 29 -5.14 -3.89 -4.32
CA THR A 29 -6.31 -3.30 -4.98
C THR A 29 -7.58 -4.09 -4.66
N GLY A 30 -8.72 -3.44 -4.78
CA GLY A 30 -10.00 -4.13 -4.73
C GLY A 30 -11.14 -3.20 -5.10
N LYS A 31 -12.31 -3.79 -5.27
CA LYS A 31 -13.57 -3.09 -5.54
C LYS A 31 -14.59 -3.40 -4.46
N VAL A 32 -15.41 -2.43 -4.14
CA VAL A 32 -16.53 -2.53 -3.21
C VAL A 32 -17.83 -2.36 -3.99
N SER A 33 -18.76 -3.25 -3.73
CA SER A 33 -20.06 -3.31 -4.39
C SER A 33 -21.16 -3.43 -3.34
N PRO A 34 -22.15 -2.53 -3.29
CA PRO A 34 -22.29 -1.30 -4.09
C PRO A 34 -21.16 -0.27 -3.88
N ALA A 35 -20.90 0.60 -4.86
CA ALA A 35 -19.81 1.58 -4.80
C ALA A 35 -19.90 2.55 -3.60
N ASP A 36 -21.12 2.84 -3.14
CA ASP A 36 -21.40 3.70 -1.98
C ASP A 36 -21.52 2.92 -0.67
N ALA A 37 -21.13 1.64 -0.65
CA ALA A 37 -21.34 0.79 0.52
C ALA A 37 -20.33 0.99 1.65
N ALA A 38 -19.18 1.60 1.36
CA ALA A 38 -18.14 1.91 2.32
C ALA A 38 -17.42 3.20 1.91
N ASP A 39 -16.89 3.95 2.89
CA ASP A 39 -16.09 5.15 2.62
C ASP A 39 -14.59 4.88 2.75
N MET A 40 -14.22 3.96 3.62
CA MET A 40 -12.84 3.74 4.02
C MET A 40 -12.50 2.26 4.04
N VAL A 41 -11.24 1.98 3.74
CA VAL A 41 -10.66 0.65 3.90
C VAL A 41 -9.37 0.78 4.68
N TRP A 42 -9.14 -0.17 5.58
CA TRP A 42 -7.95 -0.30 6.40
C TRP A 42 -7.20 -1.56 6.02
N ALA A 43 -5.89 -1.46 5.89
CA ALA A 43 -4.98 -2.60 5.77
C ALA A 43 -4.10 -2.65 7.01
N ILE A 44 -4.33 -3.64 7.87
CA ILE A 44 -3.70 -3.78 9.17
C ILE A 44 -2.77 -4.99 9.15
N ASN A 45 -1.49 -4.80 9.46
CA ASN A 45 -0.56 -5.90 9.71
C ASN A 45 -0.12 -5.89 11.18
N SER A 46 0.79 -6.80 11.56
CA SER A 46 1.26 -6.95 12.95
C SER A 46 2.05 -5.74 13.50
N THR A 47 2.57 -4.88 12.62
CA THR A 47 3.55 -3.81 12.92
C THR A 47 3.15 -2.43 12.42
N ASP A 48 2.17 -2.34 11.52
CA ASP A 48 1.85 -1.17 10.71
C ASP A 48 0.38 -1.24 10.24
N SER A 49 -0.19 -0.08 9.94
CA SER A 49 -1.56 0.05 9.45
C SER A 49 -1.64 1.15 8.40
N ALA A 50 -2.30 0.87 7.28
CA ALA A 50 -2.59 1.84 6.23
C ALA A 50 -4.10 2.04 6.11
N LYS A 51 -4.52 3.24 5.71
CA LYS A 51 -5.93 3.58 5.43
C LYS A 51 -6.03 4.32 4.10
N THR A 52 -7.13 4.11 3.39
CA THR A 52 -7.43 4.78 2.13
C THR A 52 -8.93 4.98 2.02
N THR A 53 -9.32 5.94 1.19
CA THR A 53 -10.72 6.18 0.85
C THR A 53 -11.11 5.38 -0.38
N ILE A 54 -12.37 4.96 -0.46
CA ILE A 54 -12.92 4.33 -1.64
C ILE A 54 -13.32 5.43 -2.63
N SER A 55 -12.88 5.30 -3.89
CA SER A 55 -13.27 6.20 -4.97
C SER A 55 -13.96 5.41 -6.06
N SER A 56 -15.21 5.75 -6.36
CA SER A 56 -16.04 5.05 -7.37
C SER A 56 -16.09 3.53 -7.13
N GLY A 57 -16.23 3.10 -5.87
CA GLY A 57 -16.22 1.69 -5.49
C GLY A 57 -14.89 0.99 -5.67
N SER A 58 -13.77 1.69 -5.90
CA SER A 58 -12.43 1.09 -6.00
C SER A 58 -11.50 1.65 -4.94
N PHE A 59 -10.61 0.81 -4.42
CA PHE A 59 -9.56 1.23 -3.48
C PHE A 59 -8.20 0.65 -3.88
N SER A 60 -7.15 1.34 -3.45
CA SER A 60 -5.77 0.94 -3.69
C SER A 60 -4.88 1.43 -2.56
N PHE A 61 -3.96 0.57 -2.12
CA PHE A 61 -2.97 0.86 -1.10
C PHE A 61 -1.60 0.39 -1.54
N THR A 62 -0.58 1.23 -1.35
CA THR A 62 0.80 0.80 -1.45
C THR A 62 1.29 0.42 -0.05
N VAL A 63 1.66 -0.85 0.14
CA VAL A 63 2.04 -1.40 1.45
C VAL A 63 3.37 -2.15 1.36
N LYS A 64 3.98 -2.46 2.49
CA LYS A 64 5.16 -3.33 2.51
C LYS A 64 4.74 -4.80 2.34
N PRO A 65 5.62 -5.69 1.85
CA PRO A 65 5.36 -7.12 1.88
C PRO A 65 5.07 -7.60 3.31
N GLY A 66 4.07 -8.44 3.48
CA GLY A 66 3.61 -8.92 4.79
C GLY A 66 2.23 -9.54 4.76
N LYS A 67 1.76 -9.99 5.92
CA LYS A 67 0.39 -10.49 6.12
C LYS A 67 -0.52 -9.38 6.59
N TYR A 68 -1.61 -9.16 5.89
CA TYR A 68 -2.56 -8.09 6.17
C TYR A 68 -3.95 -8.65 6.49
N ARG A 69 -4.62 -7.98 7.42
CA ARG A 69 -6.06 -7.99 7.61
C ARG A 69 -6.61 -6.74 6.95
N ILE A 70 -7.55 -6.91 6.02
CA ILE A 70 -8.24 -5.81 5.35
C ILE A 70 -9.60 -5.64 6.02
N VAL A 71 -9.91 -4.41 6.44
CA VAL A 71 -11.19 -4.06 7.04
C VAL A 71 -11.83 -3.00 6.16
N VAL A 72 -12.96 -3.33 5.56
CA VAL A 72 -13.78 -2.40 4.79
C VAL A 72 -14.83 -1.84 5.74
N ASP A 73 -14.72 -0.55 6.01
CA ASP A 73 -15.57 0.21 6.93
C ASP A 73 -16.86 0.59 6.20
N ALA A 74 -17.92 -0.18 6.47
CA ALA A 74 -19.17 -0.08 5.74
C ALA A 74 -20.05 1.03 6.32
N LYS A 75 -20.82 1.70 5.46
CA LYS A 75 -21.81 2.68 5.93
C LYS A 75 -22.97 1.96 6.63
N GLU A 76 -23.37 2.44 7.79
CA GLU A 76 -24.56 1.93 8.47
C GLU A 76 -25.80 2.02 7.56
N PRO A 77 -26.72 1.03 7.61
CA PRO A 77 -26.80 -0.10 8.55
C PRO A 77 -26.05 -1.38 8.10
N ARG A 78 -25.16 -1.28 7.11
CA ARG A 78 -24.42 -2.44 6.59
C ARG A 78 -23.31 -2.86 7.55
N ARG A 79 -22.87 -4.11 7.43
CA ARG A 79 -21.78 -4.64 8.28
C ARG A 79 -20.43 -4.48 7.60
N ASP A 80 -19.43 -4.20 8.43
CA ASP A 80 -18.02 -4.20 8.00
C ASP A 80 -17.62 -5.56 7.44
N VAL A 81 -16.76 -5.53 6.43
CA VAL A 81 -16.18 -6.73 5.83
C VAL A 81 -14.73 -6.86 6.27
N ILE A 82 -14.40 -8.01 6.83
CA ILE A 82 -13.04 -8.33 7.29
C ILE A 82 -12.49 -9.47 6.42
N LEU A 83 -11.34 -9.22 5.79
CA LEU A 83 -10.57 -10.21 5.03
C LEU A 83 -9.26 -10.45 5.77
N ASP A 84 -9.11 -11.64 6.33
CA ASP A 84 -7.91 -12.03 7.06
C ASP A 84 -6.90 -12.78 6.17
N ASN A 85 -5.64 -12.79 6.62
CA ASN A 85 -4.55 -13.58 6.04
C ASN A 85 -4.27 -13.28 4.55
N ILE A 86 -4.36 -12.00 4.16
CA ILE A 86 -3.92 -11.55 2.84
C ILE A 86 -2.40 -11.50 2.81
N GLU A 87 -1.79 -12.37 2.00
CA GLU A 87 -0.34 -12.43 1.85
C GLU A 87 0.13 -11.51 0.72
N VAL A 88 0.88 -10.48 1.07
CA VAL A 88 1.45 -9.52 0.12
C VAL A 88 2.94 -9.80 -0.04
N GLY A 89 3.34 -10.22 -1.24
CA GLY A 89 4.72 -10.42 -1.63
C GLY A 89 5.32 -9.20 -2.33
N ASN A 90 6.09 -9.41 -3.38
CA ASN A 90 6.63 -8.33 -4.23
C ASN A 90 5.72 -7.96 -5.41
N GLN A 91 4.59 -8.65 -5.59
CA GLN A 91 3.65 -8.40 -6.68
C GLN A 91 2.40 -7.70 -6.15
N PRO A 92 1.70 -6.92 -7.00
CA PRO A 92 0.38 -6.41 -6.68
C PRO A 92 -0.58 -7.55 -6.34
N VAL A 93 -1.45 -7.33 -5.35
CA VAL A 93 -2.49 -8.27 -4.93
C VAL A 93 -3.83 -7.63 -5.22
N ASP A 94 -4.66 -8.29 -6.03
CA ASP A 94 -6.03 -7.88 -6.27
C ASP A 94 -6.98 -8.73 -5.41
N LEU A 95 -7.79 -8.07 -4.59
CA LEU A 95 -8.80 -8.69 -3.74
C LEU A 95 -10.12 -8.94 -4.51
N GLY A 96 -10.22 -8.44 -5.74
CA GLY A 96 -11.42 -8.57 -6.55
C GLY A 96 -12.57 -7.72 -6.04
N GLU A 97 -13.81 -8.20 -6.24
CA GLU A 97 -15.02 -7.50 -5.83
C GLU A 97 -15.50 -7.97 -4.45
N ILE A 98 -15.66 -7.02 -3.55
CA ILE A 98 -16.12 -7.19 -2.18
C ILE A 98 -17.57 -6.72 -2.12
N VAL A 99 -18.48 -7.68 -2.00
CA VAL A 99 -19.92 -7.40 -1.90
C VAL A 99 -20.27 -7.14 -0.45
N ILE A 100 -20.75 -5.94 -0.14
CA ILE A 100 -21.23 -5.56 1.19
C ILE A 100 -22.75 -5.76 1.23
N GLN A 101 -23.22 -6.44 2.28
CA GLN A 101 -24.63 -6.76 2.51
C GLN A 101 -25.21 -5.91 3.64
#